data_AF-A0A401TC24-F1
#
_entry.id   AF-A0A401TC24-F1
#
_cell.length_a   1.000
_cell.length_b   1.000
_cell.length_c   1.000
_cell.angle_alpha   90.00
_cell.angle_beta   90.00
_cell.angle_gamma   90.00
#
_symmetry.space_group_name_H-M   'P 1'
#
loop_
_entity.id
_entity.type
_entity.pdbx_description
1 polymer ?
#
loop_
_entity_poly.entity_id
_entity_poly.type
_entity_poly.pdbx_seq_one_letter_code
_entity_poly.pdbx_strand_id
1 'polypeptide(L)'
;LGYASMVIVFFCNTYYIMVLVWGAYYLGHSFSSPLPWATCNNSWNTPNCSVSSRPAVGANETVCNATQDCLPGNQSPIVEFWE
;
A
#
# COMPACT_ATOMS: atom_id res chain seq x y z
N LEU A 1 5.00 -40.28 6.30
CA LEU A 1 6.10 -39.50 5.68
C LEU A 1 5.61 -38.75 4.43
N GLY A 2 5.02 -39.41 3.42
CA GLY A 2 4.56 -38.73 2.19
C GLY A 2 3.43 -37.70 2.35
N TYR A 3 2.48 -37.90 3.27
CA TYR A 3 1.39 -36.93 3.48
C TYR A 3 1.89 -35.60 4.06
N ALA A 4 2.84 -35.63 4.99
CA ALA A 4 3.42 -34.42 5.56
C ALA A 4 4.12 -33.58 4.46
N SER A 5 4.87 -34.23 3.56
CA SER A 5 5.50 -33.53 2.43
C SER A 5 4.47 -32.99 1.43
N MET A 6 3.39 -33.72 1.15
CA MET A 6 2.32 -33.23 0.26
C MET A 6 1.66 -31.96 0.81
N VAL A 7 1.37 -31.94 2.12
CA VAL A 7 0.75 -30.78 2.79
C VAL A 7 1.69 -29.56 2.75
N ILE A 8 2.99 -29.75 3.03
CA ILE A 8 3.98 -28.67 2.96
C ILE A 8 4.09 -28.11 1.53
N VAL A 9 4.20 -28.99 0.53
CA VAL A 9 4.30 -28.58 -0.88
C VAL A 9 3.05 -27.81 -1.32
N PHE A 10 1.86 -28.25 -0.89
CA PHE A 10 0.61 -27.55 -1.18
C PHE A 10 0.65 -26.11 -0.64
N PHE A 11 0.96 -25.92 0.64
CA PHE A 11 1.03 -24.57 1.24
C PHE A 11 2.09 -23.69 0.58
N CYS A 12 3.28 -24.24 0.27
CA CYS A 12 4.33 -23.50 -0.42
C CYS A 12 3.88 -23.03 -1.81
N ASN A 13 3.23 -23.91 -2.59
CA ASN A 13 2.74 -23.54 -3.92
C ASN A 13 1.62 -22.50 -3.87
N THR A 14 0.66 -22.65 -2.95
CA THR A 14 -0.41 -21.67 -2.78
C THR A 14 0.15 -20.30 -2.39
N TYR A 15 1.06 -20.25 -1.42
CA TYR A 15 1.71 -19.00 -1.02
C TYR A 15 2.48 -18.35 -2.18
N TYR A 16 3.23 -19.15 -2.94
CA TYR A 16 3.97 -18.67 -4.11
C TYR A 16 3.04 -18.07 -5.18
N ILE A 17 1.93 -18.75 -5.50
CA ILE A 17 0.95 -18.26 -6.47
C ILE A 17 0.31 -16.96 -5.97
N MET A 18 -0.01 -16.84 -4.68
CA MET A 18 -0.55 -15.60 -4.13
C MET A 18 0.41 -14.43 -4.37
N VAL A 19 1.69 -14.55 -4.02
CA VAL A 19 2.67 -13.47 -4.27
C VAL A 19 2.75 -13.08 -5.75
N LEU A 20 2.71 -14.06 -6.67
CA LEU A 20 2.70 -13.79 -8.12
C LEU A 20 1.45 -13.04 -8.57
N VAL A 21 0.27 -13.43 -8.08
CA VAL A 21 -1.00 -12.76 -8.41
C VAL A 21 -0.98 -11.30 -7.98
N TRP A 22 -0.50 -11.03 -6.76
CA TRP A 22 -0.33 -9.67 -6.27
C TRP A 22 0.63 -8.87 -7.15
N GLY A 23 1.79 -9.44 -7.49
CA GLY A 23 2.74 -8.80 -8.41
C GLY A 23 2.16 -8.51 -9.80
N ALA A 24 1.42 -9.46 -10.38
CA ALA A 24 0.76 -9.29 -11.68
C ALA A 24 -0.35 -8.23 -11.64
N TYR A 25 -1.10 -8.15 -10.53
CA TYR A 25 -2.09 -7.11 -10.30
C TYR A 25 -1.45 -5.72 -10.31
N TYR A 26 -0.38 -5.51 -9.53
CA TYR A 26 0.37 -4.24 -9.56
C TYR A 26 0.95 -3.93 -10.94
N LEU A 27 1.47 -4.93 -11.64
CA LEU A 27 2.01 -4.77 -12.99
C LEU A 27 0.93 -4.30 -13.98
N GLY A 28 -0.25 -4.92 -13.96
CA GLY A 28 -1.37 -4.52 -14.82
C GLY A 28 -1.80 -3.07 -14.58
N HIS A 29 -1.88 -2.67 -13.31
CA HIS A 29 -2.25 -1.30 -12.92
C HIS A 29 -1.14 -0.27 -13.16
N SER A 30 0.13 -0.70 -13.33
CA SER A 30 1.25 0.19 -13.63
C SER A 30 1.15 0.84 -15.02
N PHE A 31 0.35 0.26 -15.93
CA PHE A 31 0.08 0.86 -17.24
C PHE A 31 -1.03 1.91 -17.21
N SER A 32 -1.72 2.09 -16.07
CA SER A 32 -2.76 3.10 -15.89
C SER A 32 -2.15 4.42 -15.40
N SER A 33 -2.59 5.54 -15.95
CA SER A 33 -2.22 6.89 -15.50
C SER A 33 -3.49 7.72 -15.24
N PRO A 34 -3.74 8.21 -14.02
CA PRO A 34 -2.93 8.04 -12.80
C PRO A 34 -3.03 6.63 -12.19
N LEU A 35 -2.03 6.22 -11.41
CA LEU A 35 -2.09 4.96 -10.68
C LEU A 35 -3.19 5.04 -9.60
N PRO A 36 -3.95 3.96 -9.38
CA PRO A 36 -5.10 3.98 -8.45
C PRO A 36 -4.70 4.35 -7.02
N TRP A 37 -3.57 3.84 -6.54
CA TRP A 37 -3.01 4.14 -5.21
C TRP A 37 -2.05 5.34 -5.18
N ALA A 38 -2.01 6.17 -6.23
CA ALA A 38 -1.19 7.38 -6.23
C ALA A 38 -1.90 8.60 -5.60
N THR A 39 -3.20 8.54 -5.34
CA THR A 39 -3.96 9.69 -4.83
C THR A 39 -4.83 9.33 -3.63
N CYS A 40 -5.15 10.34 -2.82
CA CYS A 40 -6.09 10.19 -1.72
C CYS A 40 -7.57 10.34 -2.12
N ASN A 41 -7.87 10.51 -3.42
CA ASN A 41 -9.24 10.76 -3.90
C ASN A 41 -9.93 9.47 -4.37
N ASN A 42 -9.89 8.42 -3.55
CA ASN A 42 -10.53 7.14 -3.85
C ASN A 42 -11.60 6.82 -2.80
N SER A 43 -12.55 5.95 -3.16
CA SER A 43 -13.67 5.58 -2.28
C SER A 43 -13.26 4.75 -1.06
N TRP A 44 -12.09 4.10 -1.10
CA TRP A 44 -11.56 3.33 0.01
C TRP A 44 -10.73 4.18 1.00
N ASN A 45 -10.39 5.42 0.63
CA ASN A 45 -9.51 6.22 1.47
C ASN A 45 -10.25 6.87 2.64
N THR A 46 -9.58 6.95 3.78
CA THR A 46 -10.08 7.66 4.95
C THR A 46 -9.74 9.16 4.89
N PRO A 47 -10.37 10.01 5.73
CA PRO A 47 -10.01 11.42 5.83
C PRO A 47 -8.55 11.67 6.25
N ASN A 48 -7.86 10.66 6.79
CA ASN A 48 -6.47 10.77 7.24
C ASN A 48 -5.46 10.33 6.16
N CYS A 49 -5.90 10.08 4.92
CA CYS A 49 -5.02 9.68 3.83
C CYS A 49 -4.03 10.81 3.45
N SER A 50 -2.75 10.48 3.24
CA SER A 50 -1.73 11.42 2.75
C SER A 50 -0.79 10.81 1.68
N VAL A 51 -0.48 11.59 0.62
CA VAL A 51 0.32 11.13 -0.55
C VAL A 51 1.80 11.49 -0.44
N SER A 52 2.16 12.54 0.32
CA SER A 52 3.55 12.94 0.57
C SER A 52 3.61 13.98 1.69
N SER A 53 4.61 13.87 2.57
CA SER A 53 5.01 14.82 3.63
C SER A 53 5.55 16.16 3.10
N ARG A 54 5.10 16.61 1.92
CA ARG A 54 5.37 17.97 1.45
C ARG A 54 4.33 18.90 2.06
N PRO A 55 4.74 19.87 2.89
CA PRO A 55 3.80 20.85 3.40
C PRO A 55 3.18 21.56 2.20
N ALA A 56 1.86 21.65 2.18
CA ALA A 56 1.17 22.59 1.33
C ALA A 56 1.77 23.97 1.61
N VAL A 57 2.56 24.49 0.66
CA VAL A 57 3.04 25.87 0.67
C VAL A 57 1.79 26.75 0.53
N GLY A 58 1.19 27.13 1.66
CA GLY A 58 -0.10 27.82 1.72
C GLY A 58 -0.81 27.77 3.07
N ALA A 59 -0.39 26.93 4.01
CA ALA A 59 -0.89 26.96 5.39
C ALA A 59 0.19 27.48 6.34
N ASN A 60 -0.16 28.46 7.17
CA ASN A 60 0.67 28.98 8.26
C ASN A 60 1.04 27.84 9.24
N GLU A 61 2.24 27.26 9.07
CA GLU A 61 3.00 26.30 9.92
C GLU A 61 2.30 24.95 10.25
N THR A 62 2.94 23.78 10.29
CA THR A 62 4.25 23.40 10.86
C THR A 62 5.11 22.57 9.90
N VAL A 63 6.36 22.99 9.71
CA VAL A 63 7.40 22.18 9.07
C VAL A 63 7.65 20.95 9.94
N CYS A 64 7.51 19.75 9.36
CA CYS A 64 8.01 18.55 10.01
C CYS A 64 9.54 18.64 10.08
N ASN A 65 10.09 18.80 11.28
CA ASN A 65 11.52 18.58 11.48
C ASN A 65 11.79 17.08 11.23
N ALA A 66 12.79 16.75 10.41
CA ALA A 66 12.96 15.47 9.71
C ALA A 66 13.25 14.23 10.61
N THR A 67 12.73 14.18 11.82
CA THR A 67 12.92 13.11 12.80
C THR A 67 11.63 12.44 13.29
N GLN A 68 10.45 12.76 12.74
CA GLN A 68 9.23 12.02 13.09
C GLN A 68 8.20 12.06 11.98
N ASP A 69 7.61 10.89 11.68
CA ASP A 69 6.40 10.72 10.87
C ASP A 69 5.39 11.82 11.21
N CYS A 70 5.10 12.69 10.25
CA CYS A 70 4.19 13.81 10.50
C CYS A 70 2.76 13.28 10.60
N LEU A 71 2.20 13.43 11.79
CA LEU A 71 0.89 13.01 12.29
C LEU A 71 0.77 11.53 12.71
N PRO A 72 0.53 11.25 14.02
CA PRO A 72 0.09 9.93 14.46
C PRO A 72 -1.33 9.69 13.93
N GLY A 73 -1.44 9.02 12.79
CA GLY A 73 -2.73 8.69 12.16
C GLY A 73 -2.79 8.90 10.65
N ASN A 74 -1.76 9.48 10.02
CA ASN A 74 -1.73 9.61 8.57
C ASN A 74 -1.31 8.29 7.90
N GLN A 75 -2.22 7.70 7.12
CA GLN A 75 -1.96 6.50 6.34
C GLN A 75 -1.81 6.83 4.85
N SER A 76 -1.04 6.02 4.13
CA SER A 76 -0.84 6.23 2.69
C SER A 76 -1.96 5.56 1.89
N PRO A 77 -2.34 6.08 0.71
CA PRO A 77 -3.43 5.52 -0.10
C PRO A 77 -3.19 4.07 -0.53
N ILE A 78 -1.93 3.62 -0.57
CA ILE A 78 -1.59 2.22 -0.85
C ILE A 78 -1.79 1.32 0.37
N VAL A 79 -1.58 1.84 1.58
CA VAL A 79 -1.81 1.07 2.81
C VAL A 79 -3.31 0.89 3.00
N GLU A 80 -4.08 1.97 2.94
CA GLU A 80 -5.56 1.94 3.07
C GLU A 80 -6.26 1.11 2.00
N PHE A 81 -5.61 0.86 0.86
CA PHE A 81 -6.15 0.00 -0.18
C PHE A 81 -6.20 -1.49 0.23
N TRP A 82 -5.35 -1.91 1.17
CA TRP A 82 -5.27 -3.30 1.66
C TRP A 82 -5.70 -3.49 3.11
N GLU A 83 -6.16 -2.43 3.76
CA GLU A 83 -6.82 -2.51 5.06
C GLU A 83 -8.25 -3.04 4.93
#